data_AF-A0A925Z1X1-F1
#
_entry.id   AF-A0A925Z1X1-F1
#
_cell.length_a   1.000
_cell.length_b   1.000
_cell.length_c   1.000
_cell.angle_alpha   90.00
_cell.angle_beta   90.00
_cell.angle_gamma   90.00
#
_symmetry.space_group_name_H-M   'P 1'
#
loop_
_entity.id
_entity.type
_entity.pdbx_description
1 polymer ?
#
loop_
_entity_poly.entity_id
_entity_poly.type
_entity_poly.pdbx_seq_one_letter_code
_entity_poly.pdbx_strand_id
1 'polypeptide(L)'
;MAKPQRRNAKPPGYKPGDIYSFKTSPFTEFSPSDTGRYAALKILHIGEIYTGIAVLDGIFDSHPSFEIASGLKCLINHRARFAEEPEPATRFINHCSDNDLLEFQYLGSVTLSYEDDTVFRQTKSFSGWISVSDTAEGEWRWTHDRETYEKEIELRTLASKKRFAAQRERYLNRLKKLTWEEFIKEKPFPNWDTHPPQPFIEVARNKIRDVAFEIQALGAKPKKADVRAALKACVEWFNAKDEEFGNVIETVEAENIFSVLEELTHLALQKSLVEEIDEWRDW
;
A
#
# COMPACT_ATOMS: atom_id res chain seq x y z
N MET A 1 -5.99 -32.29 6.54
CA MET A 1 -6.64 -31.23 5.74
C MET A 1 -5.57 -30.23 5.36
N ALA A 2 -5.46 -29.91 4.08
CA ALA A 2 -4.35 -29.16 3.51
C ALA A 2 -4.32 -27.72 4.04
N LYS A 3 -3.13 -27.25 4.44
CA LYS A 3 -2.86 -25.84 4.78
C LYS A 3 -3.32 -24.97 3.61
N PRO A 4 -4.01 -23.84 3.82
CA PRO A 4 -4.29 -22.92 2.75
C PRO A 4 -2.94 -22.40 2.23
N GLN A 5 -2.65 -22.71 0.97
CA GLN A 5 -1.51 -22.15 0.26
C GLN A 5 -1.68 -20.62 0.28
N ARG A 6 -0.68 -19.91 0.84
CA ARG A 6 -0.35 -18.55 0.39
C ARG A 6 -0.56 -18.54 -1.12
N ARG A 7 -1.29 -17.57 -1.67
CA ARG A 7 -1.32 -17.41 -3.12
C ARG A 7 0.15 -17.34 -3.56
N ASN A 8 0.66 -18.46 -4.05
CA ASN A 8 1.94 -18.54 -4.71
C ASN A 8 1.67 -17.81 -6.02
N ALA A 9 1.72 -16.48 -5.96
CA ALA A 9 1.85 -15.67 -7.15
C ALA A 9 3.08 -16.26 -7.84
N LYS A 10 2.83 -16.99 -8.93
CA LYS A 10 3.89 -17.64 -9.69
C LYS A 10 4.89 -16.54 -9.99
N PRO A 11 6.19 -16.72 -9.70
CA PRO A 11 7.17 -15.70 -9.99
C PRO A 11 6.98 -15.33 -11.46
N PRO A 12 6.82 -14.03 -11.77
CA PRO A 12 6.64 -13.60 -13.14
C PRO A 12 7.80 -14.13 -13.98
N GLY A 13 7.59 -14.37 -15.27
CA GLY A 13 8.54 -15.05 -16.18
C GLY A 13 9.87 -14.32 -16.42
N TYR A 14 10.21 -13.34 -15.59
CA TYR A 14 11.43 -12.56 -15.60
C TYR A 14 12.63 -13.39 -15.14
N LYS A 15 13.82 -12.98 -15.57
CA LYS A 15 15.10 -13.56 -15.15
C LYS A 15 16.04 -12.47 -14.64
N PRO A 16 16.88 -12.77 -13.64
CA PRO A 16 17.97 -11.88 -13.27
C PRO A 16 18.83 -11.54 -14.49
N GLY A 17 19.09 -10.24 -14.69
CA GLY A 17 19.78 -9.71 -15.84
C GLY A 17 18.88 -9.22 -16.99
N ASP A 18 17.58 -9.54 -16.98
CA ASP A 18 16.66 -9.01 -17.99
C ASP A 18 16.56 -7.48 -17.89
N ILE A 19 16.51 -6.84 -19.05
CA ILE A 19 16.35 -5.40 -19.21
C ILE A 19 15.03 -5.14 -19.94
N TYR A 20 14.23 -4.24 -19.39
CA TYR A 20 12.97 -3.79 -19.96
C TYR A 20 12.99 -2.29 -20.12
N SER A 21 12.31 -1.79 -21.14
CA SER A 21 11.94 -0.38 -21.26
C SER A 21 10.46 -0.20 -21.04
N PHE A 22 10.08 1.00 -20.60
CA PHE A 22 8.70 1.41 -20.41
C PHE A 22 8.58 2.90 -20.70
N LYS A 23 7.36 3.32 -21.06
CA LYS A 23 6.98 4.71 -21.07
C LYS A 23 6.65 5.15 -19.64
N THR A 24 7.22 6.27 -19.23
CA THR A 24 6.92 6.87 -17.93
C THR A 24 5.46 7.36 -17.91
N SER A 25 4.88 7.35 -16.72
CA SER A 25 3.53 7.83 -16.44
C SER A 25 3.57 9.19 -15.73
N PRO A 26 2.46 9.95 -15.77
CA PRO A 26 2.37 11.23 -15.08
C PRO A 26 2.62 11.07 -13.57
N PHE A 27 3.55 11.85 -13.01
CA PHE A 27 3.96 11.74 -11.59
C PHE A 27 2.83 12.12 -10.61
N THR A 28 1.93 13.02 -11.01
CA THR A 28 0.72 13.40 -10.26
C THR A 28 -0.47 13.54 -11.19
N GLU A 29 -1.69 13.61 -10.64
CA GLU A 29 -2.89 13.94 -11.41
C GLU A 29 -2.89 15.36 -12.01
N PHE A 30 -1.93 16.21 -11.63
CA PHE A 30 -1.73 17.56 -12.14
C PHE A 30 -0.64 17.63 -13.23
N SER A 31 0.10 16.54 -13.43
CA SER A 31 1.11 16.44 -14.48
C SER A 31 0.44 16.26 -15.85
N PRO A 32 1.11 16.60 -16.95
CA PRO A 32 0.62 16.28 -18.29
C PRO A 32 0.28 14.79 -18.41
N SER A 33 -0.85 14.46 -19.07
CA SER A 33 -1.34 13.08 -19.16
C SER A 33 -0.42 12.14 -19.96
N ASP A 34 0.43 12.71 -20.80
CA ASP A 34 1.51 12.02 -21.50
C ASP A 34 2.83 12.74 -21.21
N THR A 35 3.82 12.01 -20.70
CA THR A 35 5.15 12.55 -20.42
C THR A 35 6.02 12.61 -21.68
N GLY A 36 5.72 11.78 -22.70
CA GLY A 36 6.56 11.58 -23.89
C GLY A 36 7.92 10.95 -23.59
N ARG A 37 8.13 10.46 -22.36
CA ARG A 37 9.44 10.01 -21.87
C ARG A 37 9.46 8.51 -21.61
N TYR A 38 10.55 7.87 -21.98
CA TYR A 38 10.80 6.45 -21.81
C TYR A 38 12.00 6.24 -20.92
N ALA A 39 11.96 5.18 -20.12
CA ALA A 39 13.03 4.78 -19.22
C ALA A 39 13.29 3.27 -19.36
N ALA A 40 14.29 2.78 -18.63
CA ALA A 40 14.62 1.36 -18.59
C ALA A 40 14.86 0.88 -17.15
N LEU A 41 14.63 -0.41 -16.93
CA LEU A 41 14.93 -1.10 -15.68
C LEU A 41 15.67 -2.39 -15.95
N LYS A 42 16.42 -2.86 -14.95
CA LYS A 42 17.10 -4.15 -14.93
C LYS A 42 16.58 -4.99 -13.77
N ILE A 43 16.29 -6.26 -14.03
CA ILE A 43 15.97 -7.24 -12.99
C ILE A 43 17.26 -7.69 -12.32
N LEU A 44 17.40 -7.43 -11.02
CA LEU A 44 18.58 -7.80 -10.23
C LEU A 44 18.41 -9.17 -9.56
N HIS A 45 17.19 -9.51 -9.15
CA HIS A 45 16.92 -10.73 -8.39
C HIS A 45 15.46 -11.18 -8.53
N ILE A 46 15.24 -12.49 -8.40
CA ILE A 46 13.90 -13.09 -8.28
C ILE A 46 13.87 -13.91 -6.99
N GLY A 47 13.16 -13.41 -5.98
CA GLY A 47 12.89 -14.10 -4.74
C GLY A 47 11.60 -14.92 -4.80
N GLU A 48 11.17 -15.50 -3.69
CA GLU A 48 9.92 -16.28 -3.64
C GLU A 48 8.68 -15.39 -3.77
N ILE A 49 8.69 -14.22 -3.13
CA ILE A 49 7.53 -13.31 -3.04
C ILE A 49 7.79 -11.94 -3.66
N TYR A 50 8.99 -11.71 -4.20
CA TYR A 50 9.37 -10.40 -4.73
C TYR A 50 10.38 -10.50 -5.88
N THR A 51 10.39 -9.46 -6.72
CA THR A 51 11.38 -9.22 -7.76
C THR A 51 12.21 -7.99 -7.37
N GLY A 52 13.53 -8.13 -7.30
CA GLY A 52 14.45 -7.02 -7.07
C GLY A 52 14.81 -6.35 -8.39
N ILE A 53 14.67 -5.04 -8.46
CA ILE A 53 14.91 -4.26 -9.68
C ILE A 53 15.79 -3.04 -9.42
N ALA A 54 16.50 -2.59 -10.46
CA ALA A 54 17.15 -1.28 -10.54
C ALA A 54 16.52 -0.48 -11.69
N VAL A 55 16.18 0.78 -11.42
CA VAL A 55 15.92 1.77 -12.47
C VAL A 55 17.26 2.20 -13.07
N LEU A 56 17.36 2.27 -14.39
CA LEU A 56 18.59 2.63 -15.10
C LEU A 56 18.65 4.14 -15.34
N ASP A 57 19.86 4.69 -15.30
CA ASP A 57 20.13 6.12 -15.47
C ASP A 57 20.01 6.56 -16.94
N GLY A 58 18.79 6.87 -17.37
CA GLY A 58 18.54 7.38 -18.72
C GLY A 58 17.05 7.63 -19.00
N ILE A 59 16.77 8.76 -19.65
CA ILE A 59 15.45 9.12 -20.17
C ILE A 59 15.55 9.37 -21.67
N PHE A 60 14.57 8.87 -22.41
CA PHE A 60 14.56 8.83 -23.87
C PHE A 60 13.21 9.30 -24.42
N ASP A 61 13.20 9.76 -25.66
CA ASP A 61 11.96 10.15 -26.36
C ASP A 61 11.24 8.93 -27.00
N SER A 62 11.85 7.75 -26.93
CA SER A 62 11.33 6.46 -27.40
C SER A 62 11.99 5.32 -26.62
N HIS A 63 11.52 4.07 -26.79
CA HIS A 63 12.24 2.91 -26.27
C HIS A 63 13.74 2.95 -26.68
N PRO A 64 14.69 2.89 -25.74
CA PRO A 64 16.11 2.80 -26.06
C PRO A 64 16.43 1.43 -26.64
N SER A 65 17.50 1.34 -27.43
CA SER A 65 18.02 0.05 -27.89
C SER A 65 18.63 -0.73 -26.73
N PHE A 66 18.76 -2.05 -26.90
CA PHE A 66 19.42 -2.89 -25.91
C PHE A 66 20.88 -2.48 -25.69
N GLU A 67 21.60 -2.10 -26.74
CA GLU A 67 23.00 -1.66 -26.65
C GLU A 67 23.15 -0.42 -25.77
N ILE A 68 22.21 0.53 -25.87
CA ILE A 68 22.19 1.71 -25.01
C ILE A 68 21.85 1.29 -23.58
N ALA A 69 20.72 0.61 -23.39
CA ALA A 69 20.20 0.29 -22.06
C ALA A 69 21.14 -0.64 -21.25
N SER A 70 21.79 -1.58 -21.91
CA SER A 70 22.74 -2.52 -21.27
C SER A 70 24.00 -1.84 -20.73
N GLY A 71 24.39 -0.68 -21.28
CA GLY A 71 25.52 0.12 -20.81
C GLY A 71 25.20 1.08 -19.66
N LEU A 72 23.93 1.23 -19.29
CA LEU A 72 23.51 2.15 -18.24
C LEU A 72 23.78 1.59 -16.84
N LYS A 73 24.09 2.51 -15.92
CA LYS A 73 24.19 2.23 -14.49
C LYS A 73 22.83 2.37 -13.82
N CYS A 74 22.73 1.93 -12.57
CA CYS A 74 21.57 2.23 -11.75
C CYS A 74 21.46 3.74 -11.54
N LEU A 75 20.27 4.29 -11.75
CA LEU A 75 19.92 5.67 -11.44
C LEU A 75 20.17 5.95 -9.96
N ILE A 76 20.69 7.13 -9.66
CA ILE A 76 20.84 7.62 -8.29
C ILE A 76 19.74 8.63 -8.03
N ASN A 77 18.91 8.35 -7.02
CA ASN A 77 17.88 9.27 -6.56
C ASN A 77 18.52 10.40 -5.77
N HIS A 78 18.50 11.62 -6.31
CA HIS A 78 18.92 12.81 -5.59
C HIS A 78 17.76 13.46 -4.82
N ARG A 79 16.52 13.03 -5.09
CA ARG A 79 15.33 13.48 -4.37
C ARG A 79 15.23 12.81 -3.00
N ALA A 80 15.96 13.37 -2.06
CA ALA A 80 15.86 13.15 -0.63
C ALA A 80 14.47 13.56 -0.08
N ARG A 81 13.42 12.75 -0.26
CA ARG A 81 12.17 12.95 0.51
C ARG A 81 12.30 12.41 1.94
N PHE A 82 13.15 11.40 2.14
CA PHE A 82 13.39 10.73 3.43
C PHE A 82 14.86 10.31 3.68
N ALA A 83 15.74 10.37 2.68
CA ALA A 83 17.15 9.99 2.80
C ALA A 83 18.01 11.26 2.81
N GLU A 84 18.92 11.41 3.76
CA GLU A 84 19.83 12.57 3.82
C GLU A 84 20.88 12.56 2.69
N GLU A 85 21.07 11.41 2.05
CA GLU A 85 22.08 11.18 1.01
C GLU A 85 21.43 10.56 -0.26
N PRO A 86 22.02 10.78 -1.44
CA PRO A 86 21.57 10.14 -2.67
C PRO A 86 21.64 8.60 -2.56
N GLU A 87 20.62 7.92 -3.07
CA GLU A 87 20.53 6.45 -2.98
C GLU A 87 20.31 5.80 -4.35
N PRO A 88 20.82 4.57 -4.58
CA PRO A 88 20.48 3.82 -5.77
C PRO A 88 18.97 3.60 -5.90
N ALA A 89 18.45 3.76 -7.10
CA ALA A 89 17.05 3.57 -7.44
C ALA A 89 16.67 2.09 -7.55
N THR A 90 16.74 1.38 -6.44
CA THR A 90 16.32 -0.03 -6.36
C THR A 90 15.04 -0.23 -5.59
N ARG A 91 14.29 -1.26 -5.97
CA ARG A 91 13.01 -1.63 -5.33
C ARG A 91 12.86 -3.13 -5.26
N PHE A 92 12.18 -3.60 -4.21
CA PHE A 92 11.55 -4.90 -4.17
C PHE A 92 10.10 -4.75 -4.63
N ILE A 93 9.72 -5.45 -5.69
CA ILE A 93 8.35 -5.46 -6.21
C ILE A 93 7.67 -6.76 -5.81
N ASN A 94 6.56 -6.68 -5.10
CA ASN A 94 5.82 -7.86 -4.65
C ASN A 94 5.21 -8.61 -5.85
N HIS A 95 5.30 -9.94 -5.85
CA HIS A 95 4.69 -10.76 -6.91
C HIS A 95 3.17 -10.70 -6.95
N CYS A 96 2.50 -10.26 -5.88
CA CYS A 96 1.06 -10.00 -5.91
C CYS A 96 0.68 -8.71 -6.65
N SER A 97 1.65 -7.84 -6.98
CA SER A 97 1.39 -6.60 -7.71
C SER A 97 1.45 -6.82 -9.21
N ASP A 98 0.34 -6.51 -9.89
CA ASP A 98 0.30 -6.49 -11.35
C ASP A 98 1.24 -5.42 -11.90
N ASN A 99 1.86 -5.71 -13.05
CA ASN A 99 2.69 -4.73 -13.74
C ASN A 99 1.79 -3.69 -14.43
N ASP A 100 1.89 -2.45 -13.97
CA ASP A 100 1.13 -1.29 -14.42
C ASP A 100 1.99 -0.26 -15.20
N LEU A 101 3.21 -0.64 -15.60
CA LEU A 101 4.07 0.21 -16.44
C LEU A 101 3.53 0.28 -17.87
N LEU A 102 3.54 1.48 -18.44
CA LEU A 102 3.06 1.75 -19.79
C LEU A 102 4.08 1.27 -20.82
N GLU A 103 3.58 0.69 -21.92
CA GLU A 103 4.41 0.25 -23.06
C GLU A 103 5.59 -0.66 -22.62
N PHE A 104 5.39 -1.53 -21.63
CA PHE A 104 6.44 -2.36 -21.07
C PHE A 104 7.00 -3.37 -22.09
N GLN A 105 8.27 -3.22 -22.48
CA GLN A 105 8.92 -3.96 -23.55
C GLN A 105 10.24 -4.61 -23.07
N TYR A 106 10.40 -5.90 -23.34
CA TYR A 106 11.68 -6.60 -23.16
C TYR A 106 12.71 -6.17 -24.21
N LEU A 107 13.92 -5.84 -23.77
CA LEU A 107 15.02 -5.43 -24.65
C LEU A 107 16.10 -6.51 -24.83
N GLY A 108 16.39 -7.29 -23.78
CA GLY A 108 17.44 -8.29 -23.77
C GLY A 108 17.90 -8.61 -22.36
N SER A 109 18.90 -9.49 -22.20
CA SER A 109 19.47 -9.84 -20.90
C SER A 109 20.98 -9.64 -20.88
N VAL A 110 21.51 -9.26 -19.73
CA VAL A 110 22.95 -9.18 -19.45
C VAL A 110 23.33 -10.12 -18.31
N THR A 111 24.61 -10.47 -18.23
CA THR A 111 25.15 -11.08 -16.99
C THR A 111 25.26 -9.99 -15.92
N LEU A 112 24.71 -10.24 -14.74
CA LEU A 112 24.79 -9.32 -13.62
C LEU A 112 26.24 -9.16 -13.15
N SER A 113 26.64 -7.92 -12.93
CA SER A 113 27.96 -7.53 -12.44
C SER A 113 28.04 -7.56 -10.92
N TYR A 114 29.25 -7.41 -10.38
CA TYR A 114 29.46 -7.19 -8.94
C TYR A 114 28.80 -5.89 -8.43
N GLU A 115 28.76 -4.85 -9.28
CA GLU A 115 28.07 -3.60 -8.97
C GLU A 115 26.57 -3.81 -8.83
N ASP A 116 25.96 -4.63 -9.71
CA ASP A 116 24.55 -4.99 -9.63
C ASP A 116 24.21 -5.72 -8.31
N ASP A 117 25.05 -6.66 -7.86
CA ASP A 117 24.87 -7.35 -6.57
C ASP A 117 25.02 -6.38 -5.38
N THR A 118 25.99 -5.45 -5.45
CA THR A 118 26.20 -4.44 -4.41
C THR A 118 24.98 -3.53 -4.25
N VAL A 119 24.47 -3.02 -5.37
CA VAL A 119 23.28 -2.16 -5.41
C VAL A 119 22.03 -2.92 -4.97
N PHE A 120 21.88 -4.19 -5.37
CA PHE A 120 20.79 -5.04 -4.90
C PHE A 120 20.78 -5.19 -3.37
N ARG A 121 21.92 -5.47 -2.74
CA ARG A 121 22.04 -5.62 -1.27
C ARG A 121 21.73 -4.35 -0.49
N GLN A 122 21.81 -3.19 -1.12
CA GLN A 122 21.47 -1.90 -0.51
C GLN A 122 19.98 -1.55 -0.61
N THR A 123 19.19 -2.36 -1.32
CA THR A 123 17.75 -2.14 -1.49
C THR A 123 17.02 -2.24 -0.16
N LYS A 124 16.26 -1.20 0.19
CA LYS A 124 15.52 -1.11 1.47
C LYS A 124 14.00 -0.96 1.30
N SER A 125 13.52 -0.81 0.07
CA SER A 125 12.15 -0.38 -0.21
C SER A 125 11.34 -1.46 -0.93
N PHE A 126 10.15 -1.75 -0.41
CA PHE A 126 9.10 -2.51 -1.10
C PHE A 126 8.08 -1.57 -1.72
N SER A 127 7.63 -1.86 -2.93
CA SER A 127 6.72 -0.99 -3.68
C SER A 127 6.02 -1.72 -4.84
N GLY A 128 5.05 -1.06 -5.48
CA GLY A 128 4.47 -1.51 -6.75
C GLY A 128 5.28 -1.06 -7.95
N TRP A 129 4.98 -1.64 -9.13
CA TRP A 129 5.67 -1.37 -10.40
C TRP A 129 5.68 0.11 -10.78
N ILE A 130 4.57 0.83 -10.58
CA ILE A 130 4.47 2.27 -10.86
C ILE A 130 5.55 3.13 -10.21
N SER A 131 6.09 2.71 -9.06
CA SER A 131 7.14 3.46 -8.37
C SER A 131 8.43 3.58 -9.18
N VAL A 132 8.68 2.66 -10.11
CA VAL A 132 9.80 2.69 -11.07
C VAL A 132 9.62 3.86 -12.02
N SER A 133 8.39 4.06 -12.51
CA SER A 133 8.03 5.21 -13.31
C SER A 133 8.18 6.50 -12.53
N ASP A 134 7.63 6.58 -11.31
CA ASP A 134 7.75 7.78 -10.47
C ASP A 134 9.23 8.17 -10.23
N THR A 135 10.06 7.15 -10.00
CA THR A 135 11.49 7.31 -9.80
C THR A 135 12.15 7.88 -11.05
N ALA A 136 11.99 7.25 -12.22
CA ALA A 136 12.59 7.74 -13.46
C ALA A 136 12.07 9.14 -13.86
N GLU A 137 10.75 9.30 -13.89
CA GLU A 137 10.08 10.52 -14.34
C GLU A 137 10.47 11.73 -13.51
N GLY A 138 10.47 11.59 -12.19
CA GLY A 138 10.72 12.76 -11.39
C GLY A 138 12.19 13.12 -11.20
N GLU A 139 13.19 12.28 -11.55
CA GLU A 139 14.62 12.62 -11.40
C GLU A 139 15.16 13.55 -12.50
N TRP A 140 15.03 13.26 -13.80
CA TRP A 140 13.80 13.59 -14.49
C TRP A 140 13.47 15.07 -14.41
N ARG A 141 12.26 15.31 -13.93
CA ARG A 141 11.72 16.65 -13.69
C ARG A 141 12.48 17.43 -12.63
N TRP A 142 13.09 16.78 -11.64
CA TRP A 142 13.91 17.47 -10.65
C TRP A 142 15.09 18.20 -11.27
N THR A 143 15.68 17.59 -12.30
CA THR A 143 16.82 18.16 -13.02
C THR A 143 16.40 19.17 -14.07
N HIS A 144 15.25 18.97 -14.75
CA HIS A 144 14.89 19.73 -15.95
C HIS A 144 13.69 20.69 -15.80
N ASP A 145 12.81 20.43 -14.83
CA ASP A 145 11.51 21.11 -14.66
C ASP A 145 11.13 21.23 -13.17
N ARG A 146 12.12 21.60 -12.34
CA ARG A 146 11.99 21.53 -10.87
C ARG A 146 10.85 22.38 -10.34
N GLU A 147 10.70 23.61 -10.84
CA GLU A 147 9.69 24.55 -10.32
C GLU A 147 8.26 24.05 -10.58
N THR A 148 7.99 23.53 -11.77
CA THR A 148 6.66 22.98 -12.09
C THR A 148 6.42 21.70 -11.29
N TYR A 149 7.44 20.85 -11.18
CA TYR A 149 7.38 19.65 -10.36
C TYR A 149 7.04 19.95 -8.90
N GLU A 150 7.73 20.90 -8.26
CA GLU A 150 7.47 21.30 -6.87
C GLU A 150 6.04 21.85 -6.69
N LYS A 151 5.56 22.70 -7.61
CA LYS A 151 4.17 23.21 -7.58
C LYS A 151 3.13 22.09 -7.67
N GLU A 152 3.34 21.09 -8.51
CA GLU A 152 2.43 19.95 -8.62
C GLU A 152 2.42 19.09 -7.35
N ILE A 153 3.58 18.91 -6.71
CA ILE A 153 3.67 18.23 -5.40
C ILE A 153 2.92 19.00 -4.33
N GLU A 154 3.00 20.32 -4.31
CA GLU A 154 2.22 21.17 -3.40
C GLU A 154 0.71 21.01 -3.66
N LEU A 155 0.28 21.04 -4.92
CA LEU A 155 -1.12 20.82 -5.31
C LEU A 155 -1.62 19.44 -4.88
N ARG A 156 -0.85 18.38 -5.12
CA ARG A 156 -1.17 17.02 -4.66
C ARG A 156 -1.25 16.93 -3.16
N THR A 157 -0.33 17.57 -2.43
CA THR A 157 -0.34 17.61 -0.97
C THR A 157 -1.57 18.34 -0.45
N LEU A 158 -1.94 19.47 -1.04
CA LEU A 158 -3.14 20.22 -0.67
C LEU A 158 -4.42 19.45 -1.00
N ALA A 159 -4.49 18.80 -2.17
CA ALA A 159 -5.61 17.96 -2.56
C ALA A 159 -5.78 16.78 -1.61
N SER A 160 -4.69 16.07 -1.27
CA SER A 160 -4.70 15.00 -0.27
C SER A 160 -5.17 15.50 1.09
N LYS A 161 -4.64 16.63 1.58
CA LYS A 161 -5.09 17.25 2.86
C LYS A 161 -6.58 17.58 2.84
N LYS A 162 -7.10 18.14 1.74
CA LYS A 162 -8.54 18.42 1.57
C LYS A 162 -9.38 17.14 1.55
N ARG A 163 -8.94 16.10 0.84
CA ARG A 163 -9.61 14.79 0.81
C ARG A 163 -9.66 14.17 2.20
N PHE A 164 -8.53 14.12 2.92
CA PHE A 164 -8.48 13.61 4.29
C PHE A 164 -9.35 14.44 5.26
N ALA A 165 -9.32 15.77 5.17
CA ALA A 165 -10.17 16.63 6.00
C ALA A 165 -11.67 16.38 5.73
N ALA A 166 -12.07 16.28 4.46
CA ALA A 166 -13.45 15.99 4.08
C ALA A 166 -13.89 14.58 4.51
N GLN A 167 -13.02 13.58 4.38
CA GLN A 167 -13.29 12.22 4.89
C GLN A 167 -13.48 12.23 6.41
N ARG A 168 -12.58 12.90 7.14
CA ARG A 168 -12.68 13.04 8.59
C ARG A 168 -13.93 13.80 9.01
N GLU A 169 -14.30 14.86 8.31
CA GLU A 169 -15.52 15.61 8.59
C GLU A 169 -16.78 14.75 8.38
N ARG A 170 -16.85 14.00 7.26
CA ARG A 170 -17.95 13.06 7.00
C ARG A 170 -18.05 12.01 8.11
N TYR A 171 -16.91 11.46 8.52
CA TYR A 171 -16.84 10.46 9.59
C TYR A 171 -17.31 11.04 10.94
N LEU A 172 -16.81 12.21 11.34
CA LEU A 172 -17.26 12.89 12.57
C LEU A 172 -18.76 13.24 12.54
N ASN A 173 -19.29 13.63 11.38
CA ASN A 173 -20.72 13.91 11.22
C ASN A 173 -21.56 12.63 11.27
N ARG A 174 -21.04 11.51 10.78
CA ARG A 174 -21.66 10.18 10.95
C ARG A 174 -21.71 9.80 12.42
N LEU A 175 -20.59 9.88 13.14
CA LEU A 175 -20.53 9.57 14.57
C LEU A 175 -21.57 10.36 15.39
N LYS A 176 -21.78 11.65 15.10
CA LYS A 176 -22.78 12.48 15.80
C LYS A 176 -24.22 12.00 15.65
N LYS A 177 -24.55 11.30 14.56
CA LYS A 177 -25.91 10.82 14.25
C LYS A 177 -26.09 9.35 14.58
N LEU A 178 -24.99 8.60 14.64
CA LEU A 178 -24.98 7.16 14.82
C LEU A 178 -25.68 6.76 16.12
N THR A 179 -26.65 5.87 16.00
CA THR A 179 -27.30 5.19 17.14
C THR A 179 -27.01 3.69 17.13
N TRP A 180 -27.31 3.01 18.24
CA TRP A 180 -27.22 1.56 18.31
C TRP A 180 -28.12 0.88 17.26
N GLU A 181 -29.34 1.38 17.07
CA GLU A 181 -30.28 0.84 16.08
C GLU A 181 -29.76 0.98 14.65
N GLU A 182 -29.15 2.12 14.33
CA GLU A 182 -28.54 2.36 13.02
C GLU A 182 -27.34 1.43 12.81
N PHE A 183 -26.41 1.37 13.76
CA PHE A 183 -25.21 0.54 13.67
C PHE A 183 -25.52 -0.95 13.48
N ILE A 184 -26.47 -1.48 14.25
CA ILE A 184 -26.86 -2.91 14.20
C ILE A 184 -27.52 -3.27 12.86
N LYS A 185 -28.25 -2.33 12.26
CA LYS A 185 -28.93 -2.52 10.97
C LYS A 185 -27.95 -2.51 9.80
N GLU A 186 -26.86 -1.78 9.92
CA GLU A 186 -25.87 -1.66 8.85
C GLU A 186 -25.11 -2.99 8.62
N LYS A 187 -24.50 -3.09 7.44
CA LYS A 187 -23.62 -4.20 7.07
C LYS A 187 -22.21 -3.82 7.50
N PRO A 188 -21.60 -4.47 8.51
CA PRO A 188 -20.20 -4.22 8.83
C PRO A 188 -19.32 -4.53 7.62
N PHE A 189 -18.29 -3.72 7.41
CA PHE A 189 -17.34 -3.85 6.31
C PHE A 189 -18.05 -3.93 4.94
N PRO A 190 -18.78 -2.87 4.54
CA PRO A 190 -19.58 -2.90 3.31
C PRO A 190 -18.72 -3.06 2.06
N ASN A 191 -17.46 -2.60 2.09
CA ASN A 191 -16.51 -2.58 0.98
C ASN A 191 -15.62 -3.85 0.90
N TRP A 192 -15.82 -4.83 1.80
CA TRP A 192 -15.18 -6.14 1.68
C TRP A 192 -15.94 -6.98 0.66
N ASP A 193 -15.64 -6.75 -0.62
CA ASP A 193 -16.31 -7.38 -1.76
C ASP A 193 -15.45 -8.46 -2.42
N THR A 194 -14.14 -8.25 -2.51
CA THR A 194 -13.19 -9.17 -3.17
C THR A 194 -12.09 -9.68 -2.24
N HIS A 195 -11.83 -8.95 -1.16
CA HIS A 195 -10.86 -9.28 -0.12
C HIS A 195 -11.41 -8.72 1.21
N PRO A 196 -11.22 -9.41 2.36
CA PRO A 196 -10.64 -10.74 2.59
C PRO A 196 -11.41 -11.90 1.91
N PRO A 197 -10.97 -13.18 2.06
CA PRO A 197 -11.76 -14.33 1.61
C PRO A 197 -13.16 -14.35 2.22
N GLN A 198 -14.18 -14.67 1.41
CA GLN A 198 -15.59 -14.67 1.82
C GLN A 198 -15.90 -15.35 3.17
N PRO A 199 -15.30 -16.52 3.51
CA PRO A 199 -15.57 -17.14 4.82
C PRO A 199 -15.06 -16.30 6.00
N PHE A 200 -13.95 -15.56 5.85
CA PHE A 200 -13.45 -14.63 6.87
C PHE A 200 -14.41 -13.45 7.03
N ILE A 201 -14.86 -12.88 5.91
CA ILE A 201 -15.81 -11.76 5.89
C ILE A 201 -17.08 -12.10 6.68
N GLU A 202 -17.63 -13.29 6.48
CA GLU A 202 -18.86 -13.73 7.15
C GLU A 202 -18.69 -13.82 8.67
N VAL A 203 -17.63 -14.46 9.15
CA VAL A 203 -17.37 -14.59 10.59
C VAL A 203 -17.01 -13.25 11.22
N ALA A 204 -16.28 -12.38 10.52
CA ALA A 204 -15.92 -11.05 10.99
C ALA A 204 -17.16 -10.15 11.16
N ARG A 205 -18.07 -10.16 10.18
CA ARG A 205 -19.34 -9.43 10.26
C ARG A 205 -20.19 -9.89 11.44
N ASN A 206 -20.25 -11.20 11.70
CA ASN A 206 -20.99 -11.73 12.84
C ASN A 206 -20.33 -11.33 14.15
N LYS A 207 -19.00 -11.43 14.26
CA LYS A 207 -18.28 -11.03 15.46
C LYS A 207 -18.53 -9.57 15.85
N ILE A 208 -18.50 -8.65 14.88
CA ILE A 208 -18.81 -7.24 15.14
C ILE A 208 -20.23 -7.06 15.67
N ARG A 209 -21.22 -7.75 15.08
CA ARG A 209 -22.62 -7.67 15.55
C ARG A 209 -22.76 -8.22 16.97
N ASP A 210 -22.14 -9.36 17.26
CA ASP A 210 -22.18 -9.97 18.59
C ASP A 210 -21.61 -9.01 19.65
N VAL A 211 -20.47 -8.40 19.36
CA VAL A 211 -19.84 -7.40 20.26
C VAL A 211 -20.71 -6.15 20.40
N ALA A 212 -21.37 -5.71 19.34
CA ALA A 212 -22.29 -4.58 19.42
C ALA A 212 -23.47 -4.87 20.35
N PHE A 213 -24.07 -6.06 20.23
CA PHE A 213 -25.14 -6.50 21.13
C PHE A 213 -24.65 -6.66 22.57
N GLU A 214 -23.45 -7.21 22.77
CA GLU A 214 -22.83 -7.35 24.10
C GLU A 214 -22.66 -5.98 24.77
N ILE A 215 -22.07 -5.01 24.08
CA ILE A 215 -21.85 -3.67 24.63
C ILE A 215 -23.18 -2.93 24.85
N GLN A 216 -24.14 -3.05 23.93
CA GLN A 216 -25.47 -2.44 24.10
C GLN A 216 -26.19 -3.00 25.34
N ALA A 217 -26.06 -4.31 25.61
CA ALA A 217 -26.67 -4.97 26.76
C ALA A 217 -26.09 -4.50 28.11
N LEU A 218 -24.90 -3.89 28.14
CA LEU A 218 -24.33 -3.26 29.33
C LEU A 218 -25.09 -1.99 29.76
N GLY A 219 -25.97 -1.47 28.91
CA GLY A 219 -26.84 -0.31 29.17
C GLY A 219 -26.32 1.00 28.62
N ALA A 220 -27.04 2.10 28.89
CA ALA A 220 -26.79 3.40 28.24
C ALA A 220 -25.48 4.10 28.66
N LYS A 221 -24.91 3.75 29.82
CA LYS A 221 -23.66 4.30 30.35
C LYS A 221 -22.82 3.17 30.97
N PRO A 222 -22.30 2.27 30.14
CA PRO A 222 -21.56 1.11 30.63
C PRO A 222 -20.25 1.55 31.27
N LYS A 223 -19.73 0.78 32.23
CA LYS A 223 -18.44 1.07 32.85
C LYS A 223 -17.33 0.87 31.81
N LYS A 224 -16.32 1.75 31.83
CA LYS A 224 -15.17 1.67 30.91
C LYS A 224 -14.52 0.27 30.90
N ALA A 225 -14.40 -0.36 32.05
CA ALA A 225 -13.78 -1.68 32.19
C ALA A 225 -14.53 -2.79 31.41
N ASP A 226 -15.86 -2.77 31.45
CA ASP A 226 -16.69 -3.78 30.79
C ASP A 226 -16.63 -3.61 29.26
N VAL A 227 -16.72 -2.37 28.78
CA VAL A 227 -16.55 -2.05 27.35
C VAL A 227 -15.15 -2.39 26.86
N ARG A 228 -14.12 -2.06 27.66
CA ARG A 228 -12.72 -2.41 27.36
C ARG A 228 -12.55 -3.91 27.20
N ALA A 229 -13.14 -4.70 28.09
CA ALA A 229 -13.05 -6.16 28.02
C ALA A 229 -13.68 -6.72 26.73
N ALA A 230 -14.88 -6.25 26.36
CA ALA A 230 -15.56 -6.67 25.13
C ALA A 230 -14.77 -6.29 23.87
N LEU A 231 -14.26 -5.05 23.80
CA LEU A 231 -13.45 -4.58 22.67
C LEU A 231 -12.11 -5.32 22.58
N LYS A 232 -11.41 -5.52 23.70
CA LYS A 232 -10.15 -6.26 23.72
C LYS A 232 -10.34 -7.71 23.25
N ALA A 233 -11.37 -8.39 23.76
CA ALA A 233 -11.72 -9.74 23.29
C ALA A 233 -12.11 -9.77 21.80
N CYS A 234 -12.63 -8.68 21.25
CA CYS A 234 -12.88 -8.54 19.82
C CYS A 234 -11.57 -8.42 19.02
N VAL A 235 -10.63 -7.58 19.46
CA VAL A 235 -9.32 -7.43 18.80
C VAL A 235 -8.52 -8.73 18.86
N GLU A 236 -8.44 -9.38 20.02
CA GLU A 236 -7.76 -10.67 20.17
C GLU A 236 -8.38 -11.75 19.27
N TRP A 237 -9.70 -11.71 19.08
CA TRP A 237 -10.37 -12.60 18.13
C TRP A 237 -9.96 -12.31 16.69
N PHE A 238 -9.81 -11.04 16.30
CA PHE A 238 -9.32 -10.66 14.97
C PHE A 238 -7.87 -11.10 14.77
N ASN A 239 -6.97 -10.90 15.74
CA ASN A 239 -5.58 -11.37 15.65
C ASN A 239 -5.53 -12.89 15.42
N ALA A 240 -6.29 -13.66 16.21
CA ALA A 240 -6.33 -15.12 16.07
C ALA A 240 -6.95 -15.57 14.74
N LYS A 241 -8.02 -14.89 14.28
CA LYS A 241 -8.66 -15.22 13.00
C LYS A 241 -7.85 -14.82 11.80
N ASP A 242 -7.11 -13.72 11.90
CA ASP A 242 -6.20 -13.31 10.86
C ASP A 242 -5.12 -14.38 10.63
N GLU A 243 -4.48 -14.84 11.71
CA GLU A 243 -3.50 -15.94 11.65
C GLU A 243 -4.11 -17.23 11.09
N GLU A 244 -5.32 -17.63 11.54
CA GLU A 244 -6.02 -18.82 11.04
C GLU A 244 -6.27 -18.77 9.52
N PHE A 245 -6.56 -17.58 9.00
CA PHE A 245 -6.83 -17.36 7.57
C PHE A 245 -5.57 -17.02 6.76
N GLY A 246 -4.41 -16.97 7.39
CA GLY A 246 -3.11 -16.77 6.73
C GLY A 246 -2.74 -15.31 6.54
N ASN A 247 -3.06 -14.45 7.50
CA ASN A 247 -2.77 -13.01 7.55
C ASN A 247 -3.44 -12.27 6.37
N VAL A 248 -4.77 -12.26 6.39
CA VAL A 248 -5.64 -11.68 5.37
C VAL A 248 -6.10 -10.25 5.70
N ILE A 249 -5.77 -9.73 6.87
CA ILE A 249 -5.98 -8.32 7.21
C ILE A 249 -4.78 -7.53 6.68
N GLU A 250 -5.00 -6.78 5.60
CA GLU A 250 -4.04 -5.82 5.08
C GLU A 250 -4.42 -4.39 5.52
N THR A 251 -3.75 -3.37 4.98
CA THR A 251 -3.92 -1.97 5.42
C THR A 251 -5.38 -1.49 5.34
N VAL A 252 -6.10 -1.81 4.26
CA VAL A 252 -7.48 -1.36 4.06
C VAL A 252 -8.43 -2.07 5.04
N GLU A 253 -8.25 -3.37 5.25
CA GLU A 253 -9.01 -4.16 6.21
C GLU A 253 -8.77 -3.68 7.64
N ALA A 254 -7.52 -3.42 7.98
CA ALA A 254 -7.10 -2.88 9.27
C ALA A 254 -7.79 -1.54 9.58
N GLU A 255 -7.77 -0.60 8.63
CA GLU A 255 -8.44 0.69 8.76
C GLU A 255 -9.97 0.54 8.91
N ASN A 256 -10.58 -0.40 8.20
CA ASN A 256 -12.01 -0.68 8.30
C ASN A 256 -12.38 -1.27 9.68
N ILE A 257 -11.60 -2.23 10.20
CA ILE A 257 -11.81 -2.80 11.54
C ILE A 257 -11.67 -1.71 12.60
N PHE A 258 -10.60 -0.92 12.54
CA PHE A 258 -10.37 0.18 13.48
C PHE A 258 -11.53 1.19 13.49
N SER A 259 -12.01 1.59 12.31
CA SER A 259 -13.13 2.51 12.17
C SER A 259 -14.42 2.00 12.83
N VAL A 260 -14.70 0.70 12.70
CA VAL A 260 -15.87 0.05 13.32
C VAL A 260 -15.72 -0.03 14.84
N LEU A 261 -14.52 -0.32 15.35
CA LEU A 261 -14.27 -0.33 16.79
C LEU A 261 -14.36 1.09 17.39
N GLU A 262 -13.90 2.11 16.67
CA GLU A 262 -14.08 3.52 17.06
C GLU A 262 -15.57 3.88 17.15
N GLU A 263 -16.41 3.47 16.19
CA GLU A 263 -17.86 3.63 16.23
C GLU A 263 -18.48 2.98 17.49
N LEU A 264 -18.05 1.77 17.85
CA LEU A 264 -18.51 1.09 19.07
C LEU A 264 -18.08 1.86 20.33
N THR A 265 -16.86 2.38 20.40
CA THR A 265 -16.42 3.21 21.54
C THR A 265 -17.25 4.50 21.65
N HIS A 266 -17.65 5.07 20.51
CA HIS A 266 -18.48 6.27 20.46
C HIS A 266 -19.87 5.99 21.02
N LEU A 267 -20.52 4.93 20.55
CA LEU A 267 -21.85 4.49 20.99
C LEU A 267 -21.89 4.12 22.48
N ALA A 268 -20.79 3.55 22.99
CA ALA A 268 -20.63 3.22 24.41
C ALA A 268 -20.25 4.41 25.30
N LEU A 269 -20.03 5.61 24.72
CA LEU A 269 -19.55 6.81 25.40
C LEU A 269 -18.16 6.62 26.06
N GLN A 270 -17.32 5.75 25.52
CA GLN A 270 -15.98 5.41 26.02
C GLN A 270 -14.87 5.77 25.02
N LYS A 271 -14.93 6.98 24.42
CA LYS A 271 -14.05 7.43 23.33
C LYS A 271 -12.54 7.31 23.61
N SER A 272 -12.12 7.38 24.88
CA SER A 272 -10.71 7.20 25.25
C SER A 272 -10.18 5.81 24.95
N LEU A 273 -11.04 4.80 24.78
CA LEU A 273 -10.62 3.44 24.46
C LEU A 273 -10.06 3.30 23.03
N VAL A 274 -10.30 4.27 22.15
CA VAL A 274 -9.75 4.28 20.79
C VAL A 274 -8.23 4.24 20.81
N GLU A 275 -7.60 4.96 21.74
CA GLU A 275 -6.14 5.01 21.90
C GLU A 275 -5.57 3.66 22.35
N GLU A 276 -6.35 2.87 23.09
CA GLU A 276 -5.91 1.58 23.63
C GLU A 276 -6.04 0.43 22.61
N ILE A 277 -6.93 0.56 21.61
CA ILE A 277 -7.15 -0.48 20.59
C ILE A 277 -5.86 -0.77 19.80
N ASP A 278 -5.08 0.27 19.52
CA ASP A 278 -3.82 0.16 18.76
C ASP A 278 -2.79 -0.72 19.49
N GLU A 279 -2.84 -0.76 20.83
CA GLU A 279 -1.94 -1.57 21.66
C GLU A 279 -2.30 -3.07 21.67
N TRP A 280 -3.50 -3.45 21.20
CA TRP A 280 -3.99 -4.83 21.28
C TRP A 280 -3.93 -5.59 19.96
N ARG A 281 -3.78 -4.88 18.83
CA ARG A 281 -3.81 -5.48 17.50
C ARG A 281 -2.42 -5.97 17.06
N ASP A 282 -2.41 -7.09 16.34
CA ASP A 282 -1.21 -7.65 15.72
C ASP A 282 -1.19 -7.50 14.18
N TRP A 283 -2.29 -7.00 13.61
CA TRP A 283 -2.54 -6.77 12.19
C TRP A 283 -2.39 -5.29 11.79
#